data_AF-A0A3C1CFI1-F1
#
_entry.id   AF-A0A3C1CFI1-F1
#
_cell.length_a   1.000
_cell.length_b   1.000
_cell.length_c   1.000
_cell.angle_alpha   90.00
_cell.angle_beta   90.00
_cell.angle_gamma   90.00
#
_symmetry.space_group_name_H-M   'P 1'
#
loop_
_entity.id
_entity.type
_entity.pdbx_description
1 polymer ?
#
loop_
_entity_poly.entity_id
_entity_poly.type
_entity_poly.pdbx_seq_one_letter_code
_entity_poly.pdbx_strand_id
1 'polypeptide(L)'
;MEQPGRLIFNHGEFDAVRLARARTARVSVCIPARDEEKTVAAVVGAVHRALTAAGGGVDLVDEIVVVDDGSADATAAEAERAGARVISAGAG
;
A
#
# COMPACT_ATOMS: atom_id res chain seq x y z
N MET A 1 31.05 11.48 -10.49
CA MET A 1 29.88 11.57 -9.61
C MET A 1 29.74 10.21 -8.95
N GLU A 2 30.28 10.07 -7.73
CA GLU A 2 30.20 8.83 -6.98
C GLU A 2 28.73 8.60 -6.59
N GLN A 3 28.12 7.55 -7.13
CA GLN A 3 26.83 7.07 -6.65
C GLN A 3 27.10 6.51 -5.23
N PRO A 4 26.47 7.03 -4.16
CA PRO A 4 26.66 6.46 -2.84
C PRO A 4 26.30 4.97 -2.89
N GLY A 5 27.18 4.14 -2.34
CA GLY A 5 26.98 2.68 -2.30
C GLY A 5 25.58 2.36 -1.77
N ARG A 6 24.87 1.47 -2.48
CA ARG A 6 23.47 1.14 -2.18
C ARG A 6 23.34 0.69 -0.72
N LEU A 7 22.71 1.51 0.11
CA LEU A 7 22.35 1.12 1.47
C LEU A 7 21.26 0.05 1.39
N ILE A 8 21.55 -1.13 1.94
CA ILE A 8 20.58 -2.20 2.10
C ILE A 8 20.11 -2.14 3.54
N PHE A 9 18.80 -1.99 3.71
CA PHE A 9 18.14 -1.93 5.00
C PHE A 9 17.30 -3.19 5.21
N ASN A 10 17.31 -3.74 6.42
CA ASN A 10 16.42 -4.83 6.79
C ASN A 10 15.13 -4.25 7.38
N HIS A 11 13.98 -4.74 6.96
CA HIS A 11 12.69 -4.22 7.45
C HIS A 11 12.51 -4.36 8.98
N GLY A 12 13.17 -5.34 9.60
CA GLY A 12 13.15 -5.56 11.05
C GLY A 12 13.93 -4.51 11.85
N GLU A 13 14.76 -3.71 11.20
CA GLU A 13 15.46 -2.58 11.84
C GLU A 13 14.51 -1.39 12.08
N PHE A 14 13.31 -1.41 11.49
CA PHE A 14 12.36 -0.30 11.49
C PHE A 14 11.01 -0.71 12.07
N ASP A 15 10.87 -0.53 13.38
CA ASP A 15 9.59 -0.65 14.07
C ASP A 15 8.58 0.39 13.55
N ALA A 16 7.35 -0.06 13.26
CA ALA A 16 6.31 0.77 12.66
C ALA A 16 5.88 1.94 13.56
N VAL A 17 5.80 1.73 14.88
CA VAL A 17 5.41 2.80 15.82
C VAL A 17 6.49 3.88 15.88
N ARG A 18 7.76 3.49 15.91
CA ARG A 18 8.89 4.42 15.86
C ARG A 18 8.90 5.20 14.54
N LEU A 19 8.68 4.53 13.41
CA LEU A 19 8.57 5.19 12.11
C LEU A 19 7.42 6.19 12.07
N ALA A 20 6.24 5.80 12.54
CA ALA A 20 5.05 6.67 12.52
C ALA A 20 5.26 7.96 13.32
N ARG A 21 6.00 7.88 14.44
CA ARG A 21 6.36 9.06 15.25
C ARG A 21 7.45 9.92 14.61
N ALA A 22 8.34 9.32 13.83
CA ALA A 22 9.48 10.00 13.23
C ALA A 22 9.19 10.57 11.82
N ARG A 23 8.10 10.13 11.17
CA ARG A 23 7.77 10.55 9.80
C ARG A 23 7.48 12.06 9.75
N THR A 24 7.98 12.71 8.73
CA THR A 24 7.75 14.13 8.43
C THR A 24 6.98 14.35 7.13
N ALA A 25 6.69 13.27 6.40
CA ALA A 25 5.98 13.29 5.13
C ALA A 25 4.85 12.26 5.13
N ARG A 26 3.90 12.44 4.22
CA ARG A 26 2.83 11.47 3.96
C ARG A 26 3.38 10.26 3.21
N VAL A 27 2.80 9.10 3.47
CA VAL A 27 3.17 7.80 2.92
C VAL A 27 1.94 7.19 2.25
N SER A 28 2.06 6.93 0.95
CA SER A 28 1.06 6.21 0.16
C SER A 28 1.61 4.82 -0.18
N VAL A 29 0.79 3.78 0.02
CA VAL A 29 1.10 2.42 -0.44
C VAL A 29 0.41 2.22 -1.78
N CYS A 30 1.18 2.03 -2.85
CA CYS A 30 0.68 1.78 -4.19
C CYS A 30 0.79 0.29 -4.53
N ILE A 31 -0.33 -0.34 -4.88
CA ILE A 31 -0.39 -1.76 -5.23
C ILE A 31 -0.89 -1.87 -6.68
N PRO A 32 -0.03 -2.17 -7.67
CA PRO A 32 -0.49 -2.49 -9.01
C PRO A 32 -1.25 -3.82 -8.99
N ALA A 33 -2.37 -3.89 -9.70
CA ALA A 33 -3.21 -5.08 -9.76
C ALA A 33 -3.79 -5.29 -11.16
N ARG A 34 -3.90 -6.55 -11.59
CA ARG A 34 -4.57 -6.96 -12.83
C ARG A 34 -5.08 -8.39 -12.68
N ASP A 35 -6.40 -8.55 -12.66
CA ASP A 35 -7.08 -9.85 -12.50
C ASP A 35 -6.67 -10.62 -11.21
N GLU A 36 -6.68 -9.92 -10.09
CA GLU A 36 -6.27 -10.34 -8.75
C GLU A 36 -7.46 -10.42 -7.75
N GLU A 37 -8.70 -10.68 -8.20
CA GLU A 37 -9.90 -10.70 -7.34
C GLU A 37 -9.76 -11.61 -6.09
N LYS A 38 -8.95 -12.66 -6.20
CA LYS A 38 -8.78 -13.67 -5.15
C LYS A 38 -7.74 -13.28 -4.09
N THR A 39 -6.89 -12.30 -4.37
CA THR A 39 -5.69 -12.01 -3.56
C THR A 39 -5.65 -10.55 -3.08
N VAL A 40 -6.15 -9.61 -3.87
CA VAL A 40 -6.01 -8.17 -3.63
C VAL A 40 -6.58 -7.75 -2.28
N ALA A 41 -7.74 -8.30 -1.89
CA ALA A 41 -8.38 -7.99 -0.62
C ALA A 41 -7.53 -8.42 0.58
N ALA A 42 -6.80 -9.53 0.48
CA ALA A 42 -5.93 -10.01 1.56
C ALA A 42 -4.73 -9.08 1.75
N VAL A 43 -4.11 -8.64 0.66
CA VAL A 43 -2.95 -7.73 0.68
C VAL A 43 -3.37 -6.35 1.22
N VAL A 44 -4.40 -5.74 0.62
CA VAL A 44 -4.93 -4.44 1.06
C VAL A 44 -5.35 -4.51 2.52
N GLY A 45 -6.11 -5.54 2.91
CA GLY A 45 -6.59 -5.72 4.27
C GLY A 45 -5.46 -5.89 5.29
N ALA A 46 -4.35 -6.52 4.93
CA ALA A 46 -3.19 -6.66 5.80
C ALA A 46 -2.55 -5.29 6.09
N VAL A 47 -2.34 -4.48 5.05
CA VAL A 47 -1.79 -3.11 5.20
C VAL A 47 -2.77 -2.23 5.97
N HIS A 48 -4.05 -2.25 5.61
CA HIS A 48 -5.08 -1.42 6.22
C HIS A 48 -5.15 -1.66 7.74
N ARG A 49 -5.27 -2.92 8.17
CA ARG A 49 -5.39 -3.26 9.61
C ARG A 49 -4.11 -2.99 10.40
N ALA A 50 -2.93 -3.16 9.80
CA ALA A 50 -1.67 -3.05 10.54
C ALA A 50 -1.12 -1.62 10.58
N LEU A 51 -1.29 -0.84 9.50
CA LEU A 51 -0.50 0.35 9.23
C LEU A 51 -1.31 1.62 8.94
N THR A 52 -2.63 1.59 9.14
CA THR A 52 -3.48 2.80 9.02
C THR A 52 -4.25 3.04 10.31
N ALA A 53 -4.48 4.31 10.65
CA ALA A 53 -5.37 4.67 11.75
C ALA A 53 -6.81 4.16 11.52
N ALA A 54 -7.31 4.23 10.28
CA ALA A 54 -8.67 3.81 9.93
C ALA A 54 -8.89 2.30 10.14
N GLY A 55 -7.87 1.48 9.92
CA GLY A 55 -7.90 0.05 10.19
C GLY A 55 -7.61 -0.35 11.64
N GLY A 56 -7.41 0.62 12.54
CA GLY A 56 -7.09 0.40 13.96
C GLY A 56 -5.61 0.03 14.21
N GLY A 57 -4.75 0.20 13.22
CA GLY A 57 -3.32 -0.08 13.29
C GLY A 57 -2.47 1.14 13.66
N VAL A 58 -1.18 1.05 13.37
CA VAL A 58 -0.24 2.17 13.54
C VAL A 58 -0.50 3.21 12.46
N ASP A 59 -0.60 4.50 12.79
CA ASP A 59 -0.82 5.58 11.81
C ASP A 59 0.43 5.94 10.99
N LEU A 60 0.92 4.97 10.21
CA LEU A 60 2.14 5.10 9.39
C LEU A 60 1.80 5.40 7.92
N VAL A 61 0.75 4.79 7.39
CA VAL A 61 0.30 4.89 6.00
C VAL A 61 -0.97 5.74 5.94
N ASP A 62 -0.95 6.80 5.12
CA ASP A 62 -2.09 7.73 4.99
C ASP A 62 -3.12 7.25 3.98
N GLU A 63 -2.69 6.48 2.97
CA GLU A 63 -3.59 5.93 1.96
C GLU A 63 -3.04 4.65 1.34
N ILE A 64 -3.95 3.78 0.92
CA ILE A 64 -3.67 2.61 0.10
C ILE A 64 -4.31 2.85 -1.26
N VAL A 65 -3.50 2.86 -2.31
CA VAL A 65 -3.95 3.07 -3.68
C VAL A 65 -3.73 1.79 -4.46
N VAL A 66 -4.81 1.21 -4.95
CA VAL A 66 -4.71 0.12 -5.94
C VAL A 66 -4.75 0.73 -7.33
N VAL A 67 -3.75 0.43 -8.13
CA VAL A 67 -3.63 0.87 -9.51
C VAL A 67 -4.07 -0.30 -10.39
N ASP A 68 -5.32 -0.26 -10.86
CA ASP A 68 -5.93 -1.32 -11.67
C ASP A 68 -5.55 -1.15 -13.15
N ASP A 69 -4.73 -2.09 -13.65
CA ASP A 69 -4.19 -2.12 -15.02
C ASP A 69 -5.11 -2.90 -15.98
N GLY A 70 -6.40 -2.54 -15.96
CA GLY A 70 -7.41 -3.10 -16.86
C GLY A 70 -7.84 -4.52 -16.51
N SER A 71 -8.17 -4.77 -15.23
CA SER A 71 -8.79 -6.03 -14.82
C SER A 71 -10.15 -6.23 -15.49
N ALA A 72 -10.45 -7.49 -15.82
CA ALA A 72 -11.74 -7.94 -16.33
C ALA A 72 -12.58 -8.67 -15.27
N ASP A 73 -12.06 -8.80 -14.05
CA ASP A 73 -12.67 -9.48 -12.92
C ASP A 73 -13.09 -8.50 -11.79
N ALA A 74 -13.37 -9.02 -10.59
CA ALA A 74 -13.79 -8.21 -9.45
C ALA A 74 -12.65 -7.49 -8.69
N THR A 75 -11.42 -7.42 -9.23
CA THR A 75 -10.23 -6.85 -8.56
C THR A 75 -10.48 -5.48 -7.93
N ALA A 76 -11.02 -4.54 -8.70
CA ALA A 76 -11.28 -3.19 -8.21
C ALA A 76 -12.27 -3.19 -7.03
N ALA A 77 -13.38 -3.92 -7.16
CA ALA A 77 -14.40 -4.00 -6.12
C ALA A 77 -13.87 -4.65 -4.82
N GLU A 78 -13.07 -5.71 -4.94
CA GLU A 78 -12.48 -6.39 -3.79
C GLU A 78 -11.42 -5.52 -3.09
N ALA A 79 -10.64 -4.73 -3.85
CA ALA A 79 -9.71 -3.76 -3.31
C ALA A 79 -10.40 -2.65 -2.52
N GLU A 80 -11.46 -2.05 -3.07
CA GLU A 80 -12.23 -1.00 -2.41
C GLU A 80 -12.86 -1.50 -1.11
N ARG A 81 -13.49 -2.69 -1.16
CA ARG A 81 -14.09 -3.33 0.00
C ARG A 81 -13.08 -3.61 1.12
N ALA A 82 -11.81 -3.85 0.75
CA ALA A 82 -10.72 -4.07 1.70
C ALA A 82 -10.13 -2.76 2.28
N GLY A 83 -10.53 -1.59 1.76
CA GLY A 83 -10.14 -0.28 2.28
C GLY A 83 -9.13 0.48 1.41
N ALA A 84 -8.92 0.07 0.16
CA ALA A 84 -8.11 0.84 -0.79
C ALA A 84 -8.95 1.86 -1.56
N ARG A 85 -8.29 2.92 -2.03
CA ARG A 85 -8.79 3.76 -3.12
C ARG A 85 -8.29 3.16 -4.43
N VAL A 86 -9.18 2.87 -5.38
CA VAL A 86 -8.78 2.36 -6.69
C VAL A 86 -8.64 3.50 -7.69
N ILE A 87 -7.58 3.44 -8.51
CA ILE A 87 -7.44 4.23 -9.73
C ILE A 87 -7.24 3.28 -10.90
N SER A 88 -7.89 3.54 -12.03
CA SER A 88 -7.64 2.80 -13.26
C SER A 88 -6.42 3.40 -13.96
N ALA A 89 -5.44 2.56 -14.29
CA ALA A 89 -4.37 2.91 -15.21
C ALA A 89 -4.95 2.87 -16.64
N GLY A 90 -5.85 3.80 -16.96
CA GLY A 90 -6.35 3.91 -18.32
C GLY A 90 -5.19 4.08 -19.31
N ALA A 91 -5.26 3.38 -20.45
CA ALA A 91 -4.59 3.83 -21.66
C ALA A 91 -5.09 5.26 -21.94
N GLY A 92 -4.18 6.23 -21.86
CA GLY A 92 -4.45 7.62 -22.24
C GLY A 92 -4.79 7.77 -23.72
#